data_AF-A0A962FM90-F1
#
_entry.id   AF-A0A962FM90-F1
#
_cell.length_a   1.000
_cell.length_b   1.000
_cell.length_c   1.000
_cell.angle_alpha   90.00
_cell.angle_beta   90.00
_cell.angle_gamma   90.00
#
_symmetry.space_group_name_H-M   'P 1'
#
loop_
_entity.id
_entity.type
_entity.pdbx_description
1 polymer ?
#
loop_
_entity_poly.entity_id
_entity_poly.type
_entity_poly.pdbx_seq_one_letter_code
_entity_poly.pdbx_strand_id
1 'polypeptide(L)'
;KGFVFMDTPGFDPVSATGQIAGGANLVAFTTGRGSCFGSVPAPSLKLATNTPMYRRMEEDMDINCGEVLDGDVSIEEMGQRIFELMLATASGKPTKSELLGLGRHEFIPWYIGVVG
;
A
#
# COMPACT_ATOMS: atom_id res chain seq x y z
N LYS A 1 -0.28 8.32 -20.09
CA LYS A 1 0.94 7.68 -19.56
C LYS A 1 1.77 8.76 -18.88
N GLY A 2 2.36 8.47 -17.73
CA GLY A 2 2.96 9.47 -16.85
C GLY A 2 2.19 9.58 -15.54
N PHE A 3 2.53 10.56 -14.73
CA PHE A 3 1.83 10.84 -13.48
C PHE A 3 0.39 11.29 -13.75
N VAL A 4 -0.56 10.71 -13.01
CA VAL A 4 -1.98 11.05 -13.06
C VAL A 4 -2.44 11.30 -11.63
N PHE A 5 -3.22 12.37 -11.46
CA PHE A 5 -3.92 12.64 -10.21
C PHE A 5 -5.32 12.05 -10.30
N MET A 6 -5.73 11.27 -9.30
CA MET A 6 -7.08 10.73 -9.19
C MET A 6 -7.73 11.24 -7.90
N ASP A 7 -8.80 12.01 -8.04
CA ASP A 7 -9.59 12.47 -6.91
C ASP A 7 -10.45 11.31 -6.38
N THR A 8 -10.16 10.89 -5.16
CA THR A 8 -10.88 9.81 -4.46
C THR A 8 -11.05 10.19 -2.98
N PRO A 9 -12.08 9.67 -2.29
CA PRO A 9 -12.26 9.91 -0.85
C PRO A 9 -11.06 9.44 -0.02
N GLY A 10 -10.81 10.08 1.13
CA GLY A 10 -9.67 9.75 2.00
C GLY A 10 -9.80 8.47 2.84
N PHE A 11 -10.90 7.73 2.74
CA PHE A 11 -11.07 6.46 3.45
C PHE A 11 -10.40 5.33 2.68
N ASP A 12 -9.40 4.66 3.28
CA ASP A 12 -8.46 3.75 2.60
C ASP A 12 -9.12 2.78 1.60
N PRO A 13 -10.14 1.99 1.98
CA PRO A 13 -10.75 1.02 1.06
C PRO A 13 -11.44 1.69 -0.13
N VAL A 14 -12.07 2.84 0.08
CA VAL A 14 -12.78 3.58 -0.98
C VAL A 14 -11.78 4.27 -1.91
N SER A 15 -10.71 4.85 -1.35
CA SER A 15 -9.63 5.47 -2.11
C SER A 15 -8.96 4.46 -3.05
N ALA A 16 -8.49 3.35 -2.48
CA ALA A 16 -7.82 2.31 -3.23
C ALA A 16 -8.75 1.64 -4.25
N THR A 17 -10.03 1.45 -3.91
CA THR A 17 -11.03 0.93 -4.86
C THR A 17 -11.16 1.84 -6.08
N GLY A 18 -11.21 3.16 -5.88
CA GLY A 18 -11.24 4.12 -6.99
C GLY A 18 -9.99 4.00 -7.89
N GLN A 19 -8.81 3.94 -7.27
CA GLN A 19 -7.53 3.80 -8.00
C GLN A 19 -7.46 2.52 -8.82
N ILE A 20 -7.87 1.39 -8.23
CA ILE A 20 -7.90 0.09 -8.90
C ILE A 20 -8.93 0.09 -10.03
N ALA A 21 -10.14 0.61 -9.78
CA ALA A 21 -11.19 0.71 -10.81
C ALA A 21 -10.76 1.61 -11.98
N GLY A 22 -9.93 2.62 -11.73
CA GLY A 22 -9.32 3.46 -12.77
C GLY A 22 -8.12 2.84 -13.48
N GLY A 23 -7.72 1.62 -13.12
CA GLY A 23 -6.70 0.83 -13.82
C GLY A 23 -5.38 0.62 -13.08
N ALA A 24 -5.27 1.00 -11.81
CA ALA A 24 -4.10 0.64 -11.01
C ALA A 24 -4.04 -0.87 -10.78
N ASN A 25 -2.90 -1.48 -11.09
CA ASN A 25 -2.65 -2.92 -10.95
C ASN A 25 -1.71 -3.25 -9.77
N LEU A 26 -1.24 -2.24 -9.04
CA LEU A 26 -0.46 -2.36 -7.82
C LEU A 26 -0.70 -1.10 -6.99
N VAL A 27 -0.84 -1.24 -5.67
CA VAL A 27 -1.02 -0.13 -4.74
C VAL A 27 0.18 -0.06 -3.80
N ALA A 28 0.82 1.11 -3.71
CA ALA A 28 1.80 1.42 -2.68
C ALA A 28 1.11 2.18 -1.55
N PHE A 29 0.94 1.53 -0.40
CA PHE A 29 0.13 2.02 0.71
C PHE A 29 1.03 2.38 1.89
N THR A 30 1.21 3.67 2.18
CA THR A 30 2.01 4.12 3.32
C THR A 30 1.20 4.11 4.61
N THR A 31 1.78 3.63 5.71
CA THR A 31 1.13 3.67 7.01
C THR A 31 2.09 3.94 8.15
N GLY A 32 1.73 4.87 9.03
CA GLY A 32 2.43 5.15 10.28
C GLY A 32 1.69 4.67 11.53
N ARG A 33 0.43 4.24 11.37
CA ARG A 33 -0.46 3.81 12.45
C ARG A 33 -0.84 2.33 12.40
N GLY A 34 -0.26 1.58 11.46
CA GLY A 34 -0.48 0.13 11.37
C GLY A 34 -1.80 -0.25 10.71
N SER A 35 -2.22 0.46 9.65
CA SER A 35 -3.35 -0.01 8.84
C SER A 35 -2.92 -1.29 8.10
N CYS A 36 -3.66 -2.37 8.32
CA CYS A 36 -3.44 -3.67 7.68
C CYS A 36 -4.12 -3.78 6.31
N PHE A 37 -4.33 -2.65 5.62
CA PHE A 37 -4.99 -2.61 4.32
C PHE A 37 -4.42 -3.67 3.35
N GLY A 38 -5.32 -4.30 2.60
CA GLY A 38 -5.02 -5.27 1.56
C GLY A 38 -6.12 -5.28 0.52
N SER A 39 -5.82 -5.72 -0.69
CA SER A 39 -6.81 -5.76 -1.77
C SER A 39 -6.64 -7.03 -2.59
N VAL A 40 -7.76 -7.69 -2.88
CA VAL A 40 -7.78 -8.88 -3.74
C VAL A 40 -7.62 -8.50 -5.22
N PRO A 41 -8.28 -7.44 -5.74
CA PRO A 41 -8.13 -7.07 -7.15
C PRO A 41 -6.76 -6.54 -7.57
N ALA A 42 -5.97 -5.98 -6.65
CA ALA A 42 -4.60 -5.53 -6.93
C ALA A 42 -3.69 -5.71 -5.71
N PRO A 43 -2.45 -6.24 -5.88
CA PRO A 43 -1.50 -6.37 -4.79
C PRO A 43 -1.22 -5.01 -4.13
N SER A 44 -1.15 -5.02 -2.80
CA SER A 44 -1.03 -3.82 -1.98
C SER A 44 0.22 -3.90 -1.10
N LEU A 45 1.26 -3.15 -1.46
CA LEU A 45 2.49 -3.06 -0.70
C LEU A 45 2.34 -2.10 0.47
N LYS A 46 2.43 -2.60 1.69
CA LYS A 46 2.38 -1.79 2.91
C LYS A 46 3.76 -1.26 3.28
N LEU A 47 3.92 0.05 3.18
CA LEU A 47 5.15 0.77 3.46
C LEU A 47 5.08 1.39 4.86
N ALA A 48 5.77 0.81 5.83
CA ALA A 48 5.79 1.31 7.20
C ALA A 48 6.62 2.61 7.28
N THR A 49 6.05 3.69 7.82
CA THR A 49 6.76 4.99 7.88
C THR A 49 7.67 5.15 9.09
N ASN A 50 7.70 4.18 10.01
CA ASN A 50 8.59 4.20 11.17
C ASN A 50 8.96 2.79 11.65
N THR A 51 10.21 2.62 12.04
CA THR A 51 10.80 1.35 12.47
C THR A 51 10.13 0.75 13.72
N PRO A 52 9.75 1.53 14.76
CA PRO A 52 9.08 0.96 15.93
C PRO A 52 7.74 0.30 15.62
N MET A 53 6.97 0.82 14.66
CA MET A 53 5.73 0.20 14.20
C MET A 53 6.03 -1.01 13.32
N TYR A 54 6.96 -0.87 12.36
CA TYR A 54 7.40 -1.99 11.51
C TYR A 54 7.77 -3.23 12.33
N ARG A 55 8.61 -3.07 13.37
CA ARG A 55 9.04 -4.19 14.23
C ARG A 55 7.89 -4.86 15.00
N ARG A 56 6.83 -4.11 15.31
CA ARG A 56 5.64 -4.65 16.00
C ARG A 56 4.67 -5.36 15.06
N MET A 57 4.71 -5.01 13.78
CA MET A 57 3.78 -5.48 12.74
C MET A 57 4.56 -6.04 11.56
N GLU A 58 5.71 -6.68 11.83
CA GLU A 58 6.60 -7.13 10.77
C GLU A 58 5.89 -8.13 9.86
N GLU A 59 5.01 -8.97 10.40
CA GLU A 59 4.23 -9.94 9.60
C GLU A 59 3.22 -9.27 8.65
N ASP A 60 2.85 -8.01 8.90
CA ASP A 60 1.93 -7.24 8.05
C ASP A 60 2.67 -6.33 7.07
N MET A 61 3.85 -5.78 7.40
CA MET A 61 4.48 -4.70 6.64
C MET A 61 5.49 -5.20 5.61
N ASP A 62 5.32 -4.83 4.33
CA ASP A 62 6.18 -5.30 3.24
C ASP A 62 7.58 -4.67 3.26
N ILE A 63 7.71 -3.42 3.74
CA ILE A 63 8.99 -2.71 3.84
C ILE A 63 8.99 -1.71 5.00
N ASN A 64 10.17 -1.54 5.62
CA ASN A 64 10.43 -0.52 6.64
C ASN A 64 11.02 0.75 6.01
N CYS A 65 10.20 1.77 5.76
CA CYS A 65 10.71 3.09 5.34
C CYS A 65 11.23 3.94 6.51
N GLY A 66 11.07 3.47 7.76
CA GLY A 66 11.61 4.11 8.95
C GLY A 66 13.14 4.18 8.97
N GLU A 67 13.82 3.29 8.23
CA GLU A 67 15.29 3.26 8.10
C GLU A 67 15.86 4.60 7.59
N VAL A 68 15.07 5.37 6.82
CA VAL A 68 15.45 6.71 6.37
C VAL A 68 15.57 7.68 7.56
N LEU A 69 14.64 7.60 8.51
CA LEU A 69 14.65 8.45 9.71
C LEU A 69 15.68 7.98 10.74
N ASP A 70 15.98 6.68 10.75
CA ASP A 70 17.02 6.08 11.60
C ASP A 70 18.44 6.42 11.09
N GLY A 71 18.57 6.86 9.84
CA GLY A 71 19.84 7.20 9.20
C GLY A 71 20.58 6.01 8.60
N ASP A 72 19.93 4.85 8.50
CA ASP A 72 20.50 3.61 7.96
C ASP A 72 20.57 3.60 6.43
N VAL A 73 19.70 4.38 5.77
CA VAL A 73 19.61 4.49 4.30
C VAL A 73 19.22 5.91 3.87
N SER A 74 19.64 6.32 2.68
CA SER A 74 19.17 7.55 2.06
C SER A 74 17.75 7.43 1.50
N ILE A 75 17.14 8.58 1.15
CA ILE A 75 15.84 8.60 0.47
C ILE A 75 15.94 7.93 -0.89
N GLU A 76 17.04 8.16 -1.62
CA GLU A 76 17.30 7.58 -2.93
C GLU A 76 17.44 6.05 -2.86
N GLU A 77 18.16 5.54 -1.86
CA GLU A 77 18.32 4.11 -1.62
C GLU A 77 16.98 3.46 -1.25
N MET A 78 16.20 4.09 -0.37
CA MET A 78 14.86 3.60 -0.02
C MET A 78 13.91 3.63 -1.24
N GLY A 79 13.98 4.68 -2.06
CA GLY A 79 13.22 4.78 -3.31
C GLY A 79 13.55 3.64 -4.27
N GLN A 80 14.83 3.31 -4.42
CA GLN A 80 15.27 2.18 -5.25
C GLN A 80 14.75 0.85 -4.70
N ARG A 81 14.80 0.62 -3.38
CA ARG A 81 14.27 -0.59 -2.74
C ARG A 81 12.75 -0.74 -2.94
N ILE A 82 11.99 0.35 -2.80
CA ILE A 82 10.54 0.36 -3.07
C ILE A 82 10.28 0.00 -4.53
N PHE A 83 11.02 0.61 -5.46
CA PHE A 83 10.85 0.36 -6.89
C PHE A 83 11.15 -1.10 -7.27
N GLU A 84 12.24 -1.67 -6.75
CA GLU A 84 12.58 -3.08 -6.96
C GLU A 84 11.51 -4.03 -6.38
N LEU A 85 10.97 -3.70 -5.21
CA LEU A 85 9.88 -4.46 -4.61
C LEU A 85 8.60 -4.38 -5.44
N MET A 86 8.26 -3.19 -5.97
CA MET A 86 7.13 -3.02 -6.89
C MET A 86 7.31 -3.87 -8.14
N LEU A 87 8.50 -3.89 -8.75
CA LEU A 87 8.79 -4.73 -9.92
C LEU A 87 8.67 -6.23 -9.60
N ALA A 88 9.24 -6.67 -8.48
CA ALA A 88 9.14 -8.07 -8.05
C ALA A 88 7.68 -8.49 -7.82
N THR A 89 6.89 -7.61 -7.21
CA THR A 89 5.45 -7.84 -6.93
C THR A 89 4.65 -7.88 -8.22
N ALA A 90 4.86 -6.92 -9.12
CA ALA A 90 4.26 -6.93 -10.45
C ALA A 90 4.65 -8.17 -11.28
N SER A 91 5.79 -8.79 -10.95
CA SER A 91 6.28 -10.04 -11.57
C SER A 91 5.78 -11.30 -10.86
N GLY A 92 4.93 -11.19 -9.84
CA GLY A 92 4.27 -12.31 -9.17
C GLY A 92 4.78 -12.65 -7.76
N LYS A 93 5.69 -11.85 -7.17
CA LYS A 93 6.00 -11.98 -5.74
C LYS A 93 4.76 -11.55 -4.93
N PRO A 94 4.22 -12.40 -4.04
CA PRO A 94 3.06 -12.03 -3.23
C PRO A 94 3.43 -10.99 -2.16
N THR A 95 2.51 -10.07 -1.90
CA THR A 95 2.56 -9.14 -0.76
C THR A 95 2.19 -9.84 0.54
N LYS A 96 2.55 -9.26 1.69
CA LYS A 96 2.15 -9.80 3.01
C LYS A 96 0.64 -9.86 3.17
N SER A 97 -0.12 -8.90 2.64
CA SER A 97 -1.60 -8.97 2.60
C SER A 97 -2.12 -10.21 1.88
N GLU A 98 -1.53 -10.55 0.73
CA GLU A 98 -1.97 -11.71 -0.05
C GLU A 98 -1.66 -13.02 0.70
N LEU A 99 -0.47 -13.10 1.30
CA LEU A 99 -0.07 -14.24 2.12
C LEU A 99 -0.98 -14.45 3.34
N LEU A 100 -1.43 -13.36 3.96
CA LEU A 100 -2.36 -13.38 5.09
C LEU A 100 -3.84 -13.51 4.67
N GLY A 101 -4.14 -13.49 3.37
CA GLY A 101 -5.52 -13.57 2.86
C GLY A 101 -6.38 -12.33 3.14
N LEU A 102 -5.75 -11.17 3.36
CA LEU A 102 -6.42 -9.89 3.62
C LEU A 102 -7.02 -9.28 2.33
N GLY A 103 -8.00 -8.39 2.48
CA GLY A 103 -8.53 -7.57 1.38
C GLY A 103 -9.82 -8.06 0.71
N ARG A 104 -10.41 -9.17 1.18
CA ARG A 104 -11.71 -9.65 0.65
C ARG A 104 -12.87 -8.68 0.88
N HIS A 105 -12.77 -7.84 1.91
CA HIS A 105 -13.81 -6.89 2.32
C HIS A 105 -13.40 -5.42 2.08
N GLU A 106 -12.29 -5.19 1.38
CA GLU A 106 -11.71 -3.86 1.23
C GLU A 106 -11.90 -3.26 -0.17
N PHE A 107 -12.58 -3.98 -1.06
CA PHE A 107 -13.08 -3.41 -2.31
C PHE A 107 -14.45 -2.75 -2.07
N ILE A 108 -14.44 -1.46 -1.79
CA ILE A 108 -15.61 -0.66 -1.39
C ILE A 108 -15.82 0.48 -2.39
N PRO A 109 -16.81 0.39 -3.29
CA PRO A 109 -17.14 1.49 -4.20
C PRO A 109 -17.52 2.76 -3.45
N TRP A 110 -17.19 3.92 -4.03
CA TRP A 110 -17.63 5.20 -3.48
C TRP A 110 -19.12 5.43 -3.74
N TYR A 111 -19.89 5.62 -2.67
CA TYR A 111 -21.28 6.08 -2.76
C TYR A 111 -21.33 7.62 -2.84
N ILE A 112 -21.71 8.13 -4.01
CA ILE A 112 -21.92 9.57 -4.23
C ILE A 112 -23.37 9.91 -3.87
N GLY A 113 -23.59 10.66 -2.78
CA GLY A 113 -24.91 11.10 -2.34
C GLY A 113 -25.12 11.01 -0.82
N VAL A 114 -26.35 11.27 -0.36
CA VAL A 114 -26.75 11.05 1.04
C VAL A 114 -26.89 9.55 1.27
N VAL A 115 -26.11 9.02 2.20
CA VAL A 115 -26.28 7.65 2.70
C VAL A 115 -27.40 7.71 3.75
N GLY A 116 -28.54 7.09 3.44
CA GLY A 116 -29.69 7.00 4.34
C GLY A 116 -29.52 5.93 5.41
#